data_AF-A0A2V7TLZ2-F1
#
_entry.id   AF-A0A2V7TLZ2-F1
#
_cell.length_a   1.000
_cell.length_b   1.000
_cell.length_c   1.000
_cell.angle_alpha   90.00
_cell.angle_beta   90.00
_cell.angle_gamma   90.00
#
_symmetry.space_group_name_H-M   'P 1'
#
loop_
_entity.id
_entity.type
_entity.pdbx_description
1 polymer ?
#
loop_
_entity_poly.entity_id
_entity_poly.type
_entity_poly.pdbx_seq_one_letter_code
_entity_poly.pdbx_strand_id
1 'polypeptide(L)' 'MGIVGLGYVGLPLAMEFARAGFRVLGFDVSKGLVESLNQGHSHVQDVSATDVSSALKAG' A
#
# COMPACT_ATOMS: atom_id res chain seq x y z
N MET A 1 -0.93 11.77 -4.39
CA MET A 1 -2.34 11.31 -4.50
C MET A 1 -2.69 10.56 -3.23
N GLY A 2 -3.91 10.72 -2.70
CA GLY A 2 -4.33 10.07 -1.45
C GLY A 2 -5.34 8.95 -1.71
N ILE A 3 -5.17 7.80 -1.05
CA ILE A 3 -6.13 6.69 -1.08
C ILE A 3 -6.61 6.41 0.34
N VAL A 4 -7.93 6.39 0.53
CA VAL A 4 -8.58 6.13 1.81
C VAL A 4 -9.20 4.74 1.79
N GLY A 5 -8.82 3.90 2.75
CA GLY A 5 -9.09 2.47 2.80
C GLY A 5 -7.99 1.69 2.07
N LEU A 6 -7.28 0.83 2.80
CA LEU A 6 -6.17 0.01 2.29
C LEU A 6 -6.50 -1.49 2.34
N GLY A 7 -7.78 -1.83 2.23
CA GLY A 7 -8.24 -3.21 2.09
C GLY A 7 -8.05 -3.77 0.68
N TYR A 8 -8.85 -4.79 0.36
CA TYR A 8 -8.75 -5.59 -0.87
C TYR A 8 -8.74 -4.78 -2.18
N VAL A 9 -9.44 -3.64 -2.26
CA VAL A 9 -9.46 -2.79 -3.46
C VAL A 9 -8.44 -1.65 -3.37
N GLY A 10 -8.36 -1.01 -2.21
CA GLY A 10 -7.57 0.21 -2.05
C GLY A 10 -6.07 -0.04 -2.09
N LEU A 11 -5.59 -1.15 -1.53
CA LEU A 11 -4.16 -1.48 -1.58
C LEU A 11 -3.69 -1.82 -3.00
N PRO A 12 -4.33 -2.71 -3.78
CA PRO A 12 -3.96 -2.90 -5.19
C PRO A 12 -4.01 -1.60 -5.99
N LEU A 13 -5.02 -0.77 -5.79
CA LEU A 13 -5.12 0.53 -6.46
C LEU A 13 -3.94 1.45 -6.12
N ALA A 14 -3.55 1.51 -4.84
CA ALA A 14 -2.37 2.28 -4.41
C ALA A 14 -1.09 1.78 -5.09
N MET A 15 -0.95 0.46 -5.22
CA MET A 15 0.21 -0.15 -5.88
C MET A 15 0.26 0.16 -7.37
N GLU A 16 -0.87 0.18 -8.08
CA GLU A 16 -0.88 0.57 -9.49
C GLU A 16 -0.44 2.02 -9.71
N PHE A 17 -0.91 2.95 -8.87
CA PHE A 17 -0.45 4.34 -8.95
C PHE A 17 1.03 4.48 -8.59
N ALA A 18 1.50 3.74 -7.58
CA ALA A 18 2.93 3.72 -7.24
C ALA A 18 3.78 3.17 -8.40
N ARG A 19 3.34 2.07 -9.04
CA ARG A 19 3.99 1.49 -10.24
C ARG A 19 4.02 2.46 -11.42
N ALA A 20 2.96 3.27 -11.58
CA ALA A 20 2.91 4.32 -12.59
C ALA A 20 3.78 5.55 -12.26
N GLY A 21 4.53 5.53 -11.15
CA GLY A 21 5.46 6.59 -10.76
C GLY A 21 4.83 7.72 -9.96
N PHE A 22 3.58 7.58 -9.52
CA PHE A 22 2.94 8.56 -8.66
C PHE A 22 3.30 8.33 -7.20
N ARG A 23 3.52 9.43 -6.47
CA ARG A 23 3.61 9.40 -5.02
C ARG A 23 2.22 9.19 -4.40
N VAL A 24 2.05 8.09 -3.69
CA VAL A 24 0.76 7.70 -3.08
C VAL A 24 0.86 7.74 -1.57
N LEU A 25 -0.13 8.37 -0.93
CA LEU A 25 -0.30 8.33 0.52
C LEU A 25 -1.55 7.50 0.84
N GLY A 26 -1.35 6.36 1.50
CA GLY A 26 -2.42 5.47 1.93
C GLY A 26 -2.90 5.81 3.34
N PHE A 27 -4.21 5.83 3.53
CA PHE A 27 -4.86 6.06 4.82
C PHE A 27 -5.81 4.91 5.14
N ASP A 28 -5.76 4.41 6.37
CA ASP A 28 -6.73 3.44 6.88
C ASP A 28 -7.04 3.73 8.36
N VAL A 29 -8.24 3.37 8.81
CA VAL A 29 -8.64 3.52 10.21
C VAL A 29 -7.97 2.50 11.12
N SER A 30 -7.54 1.36 10.55
CA SER A 30 -6.85 0.31 11.28
C SER A 30 -5.36 0.61 11.44
N LYS A 31 -4.97 1.08 12.63
CA LYS A 31 -3.57 1.36 12.97
C LYS A 31 -2.66 0.14 12.75
N GLY A 32 -3.12 -1.06 13.13
CA GLY A 32 -2.34 -2.29 12.97
C GLY A 32 -2.12 -2.68 11.50
N LEU A 33 -3.11 -2.42 10.63
CA LEU A 33 -2.96 -2.63 9.19
C LEU A 33 -1.93 -1.66 8.60
N VAL A 34 -2.00 -0.39 8.98
CA VAL A 34 -1.05 0.64 8.53
C VAL A 34 0.38 0.32 8.99
N GLU A 35 0.55 -0.08 10.25
CA GLU A 35 1.86 -0.46 10.80
C GLU A 35 2.43 -1.69 10.07
N SER A 36 1.61 -2.71 9.83
CA SER A 36 1.99 -3.91 9.08
C SER A 36 2.43 -3.58 7.66
N LEU A 37 1.66 -2.76 6.93
CA LEU A 37 2.01 -2.31 5.58
C LEU A 37 3.32 -1.51 5.58
N ASN A 38 3.51 -0.58 6.52
CA ASN A 38 4.75 0.21 6.64
C ASN A 38 5.98 -0.62 6.98
N GLN A 39 5.80 -1.83 7.51
CA GLN A 39 6.87 -2.83 7.71
C GLN A 39 7.12 -3.69 6.46
N GLY A 40 6.38 -3.46 5.37
CA GLY A 40 6.49 -4.21 4.11
C GLY A 40 5.63 -5.46 4.04
N HIS A 41 4.72 -5.69 5.00
CA HIS A 41 3.84 -6.85 5.00
C HIS A 41 2.54 -6.56 4.24
N SER A 42 2.15 -7.46 3.33
CA SER A 42 0.85 -7.39 2.68
C SER A 42 -0.15 -8.32 3.36
N HIS A 43 -1.40 -7.86 3.46
CA HIS A 43 -2.54 -8.64 3.94
C HIS A 43 -3.53 -8.99 2.80
N VAL A 44 -3.24 -8.56 1.56
CA VAL A 44 -4.03 -8.84 0.36
C VAL A 44 -3.25 -9.81 -0.51
N GLN A 45 -3.88 -10.91 -0.94
CA GLN A 45 -3.23 -11.97 -1.70
C GLN A 45 -2.67 -11.49 -3.04
N ASP A 46 -3.35 -10.53 -3.67
CA ASP A 46 -2.99 -9.99 -4.99
C ASP A 46 -1.85 -8.96 -4.94
N VAL A 47 -1.35 -8.63 -3.74
CA VAL A 47 -0.23 -7.69 -3.55
C VAL A 47 0.84 -8.40 -2.75
N SER A 48 2.03 -8.57 -3.32
CA SER A 48 3.11 -9.24 -2.61
C SER A 48 3.78 -8.31 -1.59
N ALA A 49 4.39 -8.89 -0.54
CA ALA A 49 5.22 -8.12 0.41
C ALA A 49 6.38 -7.39 -0.29
N THR A 50 6.89 -7.96 -1.37
CA THR A 50 7.93 -7.34 -2.20
C THR A 50 7.42 -6.08 -2.90
N ASP A 51 6.19 -6.09 -3.41
CA ASP A 51 5.58 -4.92 -4.05
C ASP A 51 5.40 -3.79 -3.04
N VAL A 52 4.86 -4.09 -1.86
CA VAL A 52 4.69 -3.12 -0.77
C VAL A 52 6.04 -2.54 -0.37
N SER A 53 7.03 -3.40 -0.12
CA SER A 53 8.38 -2.97 0.27
C SER A 53 9.06 -2.12 -0.79
N SER A 54 8.82 -2.40 -2.07
CA SER A 54 9.37 -1.62 -3.19
C SER A 54 8.70 -0.26 -3.28
N ALA A 55 7.38 -0.19 -3.15
CA ALA A 55 6.63 1.06 -3.13
C ALA A 55 7.08 1.97 -1.97
N LEU A 56 7.27 1.42 -0.76
CA LEU A 56 7.74 2.20 0.39
C LEU A 56 9.13 2.81 0.19
N LYS A 57 10.03 2.10 -0.51
CA LYS A 57 11.38 2.61 -0.83
C LYS A 57 11.36 3.69 -1.91
N ALA A 58 10.36 3.67 -2.80
CA ALA A 58 10.20 4.64 -3.86
C ALA A 58 9.70 6.01 -3.35
N GLY A 59 9.08 6.05 -2.16
CA GLY A 59 8.66 7.27 -1.45
C GLY A 59 7.21 7.66 -1.66
#